data_AF-B3SF81-F1
#
_entry.id   AF-B3SF81-F1
#
_cell.length_a   1.000
_cell.length_b   1.000
_cell.length_c   1.000
_cell.angle_alpha   90.00
_cell.angle_beta   90.00
_cell.angle_gamma   90.00
#
_symmetry.space_group_name_H-M   'P 1'
#
loop_
_entity.id
_entity.type
_entity.pdbx_description
1 polymer ?
#
loop_
_entity_poly.entity_id
_entity_poly.type
_entity_poly.pdbx_seq_one_letter_code
_entity_poly.pdbx_strand_id
1 'polypeptide(L)'
;DETTNNRMELRAVIEALKEIKEGREVHVYSDSSYIINGMKSWIDDWKKRGWKTSSNKPVSNKDLWLKLDNLSSKFNIKFKKVKGHSGDEYNEKADSLA
;
A
#
# COMPACT_ATOMS: atom_id res chain seq x y z
N ASP A 1 3.06 -7.38 18.35
CA ASP A 1 2.62 -6.81 17.06
C ASP A 1 1.10 -6.78 17.00
N GLU A 2 0.52 -5.59 16.84
CA GLU A 2 -0.92 -5.42 16.64
C GLU A 2 -1.17 -5.31 15.13
N THR A 3 -1.82 -6.33 14.57
CA THR A 3 -2.19 -6.36 13.15
C THR A 3 -3.51 -5.62 12.98
N THR A 4 -3.46 -4.47 12.32
CA THR A 4 -4.67 -3.77 11.87
C THR A 4 -4.95 -4.13 10.43
N ASN A 5 -6.20 -3.97 9.99
CA ASN A 5 -6.59 -4.16 8.59
C ASN A 5 -5.63 -3.43 7.63
N ASN A 6 -5.38 -2.14 7.87
CA ASN A 6 -4.45 -1.33 7.08
C ASN A 6 -3.01 -1.88 7.04
N ARG A 7 -2.54 -2.50 8.12
CA ARG A 7 -1.19 -3.09 8.18
C ARG A 7 -1.11 -4.37 7.34
N MET A 8 -2.17 -5.18 7.36
CA MET A 8 -2.29 -6.38 6.52
C MET A 8 -2.42 -6.02 5.05
N GLU A 9 -3.26 -5.05 4.69
CA GLU A 9 -3.41 -4.57 3.32
C GLU A 9 -2.06 -4.05 2.76
N LEU A 10 -1.30 -3.27 3.54
CA LEU A 10 0.03 -2.80 3.11
C LEU A 10 1.00 -3.94 2.88
N ARG A 11 1.01 -4.95 3.76
CA ARG A 11 1.85 -6.14 3.61
C ARG A 11 1.48 -6.92 2.35
N ALA A 12 0.19 -7.12 2.09
CA ALA A 12 -0.29 -7.81 0.89
C ALA A 12 0.24 -7.16 -0.40
N VAL A 13 0.19 -5.82 -0.50
CA VAL A 13 0.75 -5.10 -1.66
C VAL A 13 2.27 -5.25 -1.74
N ILE A 14 2.98 -5.18 -0.62
CA ILE A 14 4.44 -5.35 -0.57
C ILE A 14 4.86 -6.74 -1.05
N GLU A 15 4.22 -7.80 -0.54
CA GLU A 15 4.56 -9.16 -0.95
C GLU A 15 4.19 -9.40 -2.41
N ALA A 16 3.04 -8.92 -2.88
CA ALA A 16 2.66 -9.02 -4.29
C ALA A 16 3.69 -8.34 -5.23
N LEU A 17 4.24 -7.19 -4.84
CA LEU A 17 5.26 -6.50 -5.65
C LEU A 17 6.61 -7.24 -5.68
N LYS A 18 6.98 -7.97 -4.62
CA LYS A 18 8.24 -8.74 -4.57
C LYS A 18 8.24 -9.93 -5.54
N GLU A 19 7.07 -10.52 -5.79
CA GLU A 19 6.91 -11.64 -6.71
C GLU A 19 6.96 -11.20 -8.20
N ILE A 20 6.87 -9.89 -8.46
CA ILE A 20 6.89 -9.35 -9.82
C ILE A 20 8.31 -8.93 -10.21
N LYS A 21 8.73 -9.31 -11.42
CA LYS A 21 10.02 -8.89 -11.98
C LYS A 21 10.09 -7.36 -12.15
N GLU A 22 11.16 -6.75 -11.64
CA GLU A 22 11.42 -5.30 -11.70
C GLU A 22 11.33 -4.73 -13.13
N GLY A 23 10.97 -3.45 -13.26
CA GLY A 23 10.87 -2.75 -14.55
C GLY A 23 9.58 -3.02 -15.34
N ARG A 24 8.63 -3.78 -14.80
CA ARG A 24 7.32 -4.01 -15.41
C ARG A 24 6.32 -2.92 -15.00
N GLU A 25 5.33 -2.68 -15.86
CA GLU A 25 4.14 -1.91 -15.50
C GLU A 25 3.24 -2.78 -14.61
N VAL A 26 2.84 -2.24 -13.45
CA VAL A 26 2.02 -2.94 -12.46
C VAL A 26 0.75 -2.14 -12.21
N HIS A 27 -0.40 -2.81 -12.29
CA HIS A 27 -1.69 -2.20 -11.95
C HIS A 27 -2.16 -2.76 -10.61
N VAL A 28 -2.24 -1.90 -9.60
CA VAL A 28 -2.75 -2.26 -8.27
C VAL A 28 -4.19 -1.81 -8.17
N TYR A 29 -5.09 -2.77 -7.94
CA TYR A 29 -6.50 -2.56 -7.72
C TYR A 29 -6.78 -2.75 -6.23
N SER A 30 -7.33 -1.74 -5.58
CA SER A 30 -7.68 -1.81 -4.16
C SER A 30 -8.88 -0.92 -3.86
N ASP A 31 -9.76 -1.37 -2.99
CA ASP A 31 -10.84 -0.59 -2.40
C ASP A 31 -10.38 0.23 -1.18
N SER A 32 -9.21 -0.13 -0.62
CA SER A 32 -8.59 0.56 0.50
C SER A 32 -8.26 2.00 0.15
N SER A 33 -9.07 2.91 0.69
CA SER A 33 -8.80 4.35 0.57
C SER A 33 -7.49 4.71 1.27
N TYR A 34 -7.05 3.94 2.26
CA TYR A 34 -5.79 4.16 2.96
C TYR A 34 -4.58 3.92 2.04
N ILE A 35 -4.54 2.81 1.31
CA ILE A 35 -3.47 2.52 0.35
C ILE A 35 -3.51 3.51 -0.81
N ILE A 36 -4.69 3.69 -1.42
CA ILE A 36 -4.85 4.52 -2.60
C ILE A 36 -4.43 5.97 -2.31
N ASN A 37 -4.91 6.56 -1.22
CA ASN A 37 -4.56 7.94 -0.87
C ASN A 37 -3.09 8.05 -0.42
N GLY A 38 -2.60 7.05 0.32
CA GLY A 38 -1.22 7.03 0.77
C GLY A 38 -0.23 7.03 -0.39
N MET A 39 -0.43 6.15 -1.37
CA MET A 39 0.43 6.06 -2.55
C MET A 39 0.28 7.24 -3.52
N LYS A 40 -0.91 7.85 -3.62
CA LYS A 40 -1.15 8.95 -4.57
C LYS A 40 -0.84 10.34 -4.03
N SER A 41 -0.90 10.54 -2.71
CA SER A 41 -0.88 11.89 -2.15
C SER A 41 -0.02 12.02 -0.91
N TRP A 42 -0.07 11.05 0.02
CA TRP A 42 0.60 11.25 1.31
C TRP A 42 2.10 10.95 1.27
N ILE A 43 2.52 9.96 0.47
CA ILE A 43 3.90 9.48 0.48
C ILE A 43 4.90 10.58 0.10
N ASP A 44 4.57 11.42 -0.87
CA ASP A 44 5.44 12.52 -1.31
C ASP A 44 5.59 13.58 -0.23
N ASP A 45 4.51 13.92 0.47
CA ASP A 45 4.52 14.88 1.56
C ASP A 45 5.24 14.33 2.79
N TRP A 46 5.06 13.04 3.10
CA TRP A 46 5.77 12.38 4.18
C TRP A 46 7.27 12.34 3.90
N LYS A 47 7.70 12.04 2.67
CA LYS A 47 9.13 12.05 2.29
C LYS A 47 9.74 13.43 2.49
N LYS A 48 9.07 14.50 2.03
CA LYS A 48 9.50 15.90 2.26
C LYS A 48 9.60 16.25 3.74
N ARG A 49 8.74 15.67 4.58
CA ARG A 49 8.69 15.91 6.04
C ARG A 49 9.48 14.90 6.88
N GLY A 50 10.33 14.07 6.26
CA GLY A 50 11.14 13.08 7.00
C GLY A 50 10.31 11.97 7.65
N TRP A 51 9.22 11.56 7.01
CA TRP A 51 8.26 10.55 7.47
C TRP A 51 7.56 10.92 8.78
N LYS A 52 7.10 12.16 8.86
CA LYS A 52 6.31 12.70 9.96
C LYS A 52 5.00 13.30 9.47
N THR A 53 3.99 13.25 10.33
CA THR A 53 2.68 13.87 10.11
C THR A 53 2.77 15.40 10.27
N SER A 54 1.67 16.10 9.97
CA SER A 54 1.53 17.55 10.25
C SER A 54 1.68 17.89 11.74
N SER A 55 1.38 16.95 12.63
CA SER A 55 1.58 17.06 14.08
C SER A 55 2.99 16.70 14.55
N ASN A 56 3.96 16.57 13.63
CA ASN A 56 5.36 16.21 13.91
C ASN A 56 5.54 14.83 14.59
N LYS A 57 4.51 13.98 14.54
CA LYS A 57 4.57 12.59 15.01
C LYS A 57 5.03 11.67 13.87
N PRO A 58 5.66 10.52 14.18
CA PRO A 58 5.93 9.51 13.17
C PRO A 58 4.64 9.08 12.45
N VAL A 59 4.75 8.86 11.13
CA VAL A 59 3.63 8.31 10.34
C VAL A 59 3.29 6.90 10.84
N SER A 60 2.00 6.59 10.98
CA SER A 60 1.54 5.24 11.32
C SER A 60 1.93 4.25 10.23
N ASN A 61 2.37 3.04 10.60
CA ASN A 61 2.90 2.03 9.67
C ASN A 61 4.09 2.51 8.83
N LYS A 62 4.88 3.47 9.34
CA LYS A 62 6.06 4.02 8.65
C LYS A 62 7.01 2.93 8.14
N ASP A 63 7.18 1.85 8.90
CA ASP A 63 8.03 0.72 8.53
C ASP A 63 7.58 0.03 7.23
N LEU A 64 6.27 -0.12 7.02
CA LEU A 64 5.71 -0.69 5.80
C LEU A 64 5.70 0.32 4.66
N TRP A 65 5.35 1.57 4.93
CA TRP A 65 5.37 2.62 3.91
C TRP A 65 6.75 2.85 3.32
N LEU A 66 7.81 2.81 4.14
CA LEU A 66 9.19 2.88 3.67
C LEU A 66 9.53 1.72 2.72
N LYS A 67 9.13 0.49 3.07
CA LYS A 67 9.34 -0.69 2.21
C LYS A 67 8.57 -0.56 0.90
N LEU A 68 7.32 -0.12 0.97
CA LEU A 68 6.47 0.05 -0.19
C LEU A 68 6.99 1.16 -1.11
N ASP A 69 7.44 2.31 -0.59
CA ASP A 69 8.06 3.39 -1.38
C ASP A 69 9.28 2.88 -2.16
N ASN A 70 10.19 2.21 -1.45
CA ASN A 70 11.40 1.65 -2.04
C ASN A 70 11.09 0.63 -3.13
N LEU A 71 10.17 -0.31 -2.90
CA LEU A 71 9.76 -1.26 -3.93
C LEU A 71 9.08 -0.55 -5.10
N SER A 72 8.16 0.38 -4.81
CA SER A 72 7.37 1.07 -5.83
C SER A 72 8.24 1.87 -6.80
N SER A 73 9.36 2.42 -6.34
CA SER A 73 10.32 3.12 -7.19
C SER A 73 10.94 2.26 -8.31
N LYS A 74 10.84 0.93 -8.22
CA LYS A 74 11.39 -0.03 -9.19
C LYS A 74 10.40 -0.44 -10.28
N PHE A 75 9.15 0.03 -10.19
CA PHE A 75 8.07 -0.33 -11.10
C PHE A 75 7.35 0.92 -11.60
N ASN A 76 6.69 0.81 -12.75
CA ASN A 76 5.70 1.81 -13.17
C ASN A 76 4.34 1.40 -12.60
N ILE A 77 4.02 1.84 -11.38
CA ILE A 77 2.80 1.41 -10.68
C ILE A 77 1.64 2.37 -10.94
N LYS A 78 0.50 1.82 -11.38
CA LYS A 78 -0.78 2.52 -11.51
C LYS A 78 -1.78 2.01 -10.48
N PHE A 79 -2.12 2.87 -9.53
CA PHE A 79 -3.14 2.58 -8.52
C PHE A 79 -4.54 2.95 -9.00
N LYS A 80 -5.44 1.97 -9.03
CA LYS A 80 -6.86 2.16 -9.37
C LYS A 80 -7.74 1.82 -8.16
N LYS A 81 -8.55 2.79 -7.75
CA LYS A 81 -9.56 2.56 -6.72
C LYS A 81 -10.70 1.76 -7.34
N VAL A 82 -11.04 0.62 -6.75
CA VAL A 82 -12.25 -0.12 -7.08
C VAL A 82 -13.34 0.19 -6.06
N LYS A 83 -14.61 0.05 -6.45
CA LYS A 83 -15.71 0.16 -5.49
C LYS A 83 -15.65 -1.09 -4.62
N GLY A 84 -15.23 -0.94 -3.36
CA GLY A 84 -15.45 -2.00 -2.39
C GLY A 84 -16.95 -2.17 -2.20
N HIS A 85 -17.42 -3.41 -2.10
CA HIS A 85 -18.51 -3.88 -1.23
C HIS A 85 -18.98 -5.28 -1.65
N SER A 86 -18.98 -6.20 -0.66
CA SER A 86 -19.78 -7.44 -0.57
C SER A 86 -19.78 -8.34 -1.81
N GLY A 87 -18.80 -9.26 -1.89
CA GLY A 87 -18.83 -10.38 -2.84
C GLY A 87 -17.71 -10.39 -3.89
N ASP A 88 -16.55 -9.78 -3.61
CA ASP A 88 -15.38 -9.91 -4.49
C ASP A 88 -14.62 -11.22 -4.14
N GLU A 89 -14.74 -12.25 -4.99
CA GLU A 89 -13.99 -13.51 -4.90
C GLU A 89 -12.46 -13.30 -4.75
N TYR A 90 -11.95 -12.12 -5.15
CA TYR A 90 -10.56 -11.75 -5.01
C TYR A 90 -10.19 -11.22 -3.62
N ASN A 91 -11.13 -10.61 -2.88
CA ASN A 91 -10.94 -10.28 -1.47
C ASN A 91 -11.01 -11.55 -0.61
N GLU A 92 -11.94 -12.48 -0.90
CA GLU A 92 -12.01 -13.75 -0.18
C GLU A 92 -10.75 -14.61 -0.37
N LYS A 93 -10.13 -14.60 -1.57
CA LYS A 93 -8.83 -15.27 -1.80
C LYS A 93 -7.67 -14.61 -1.05
N ALA A 94 -7.69 -13.28 -0.89
CA ALA A 94 -6.69 -12.59 -0.08
C ALA A 94 -6.90 -12.89 1.42
N ASP A 95 -8.15 -13.00 1.87
CA ASP A 95 -8.52 -13.33 3.25
C ASP A 95 -8.22 -14.80 3.59
N SER A 96 -8.30 -15.72 2.61
CA SER A 96 -7.98 -17.14 2.84
C SER A 96 -6.47 -17.44 2.93
N LEU A 97 -5.60 -16.47 2.65
CA LEU A 97 -4.13 -16.61 2.68
C LEU A 97 -3.48 -15.76 3.79
N ALA A 98 -4.27 -15.00 4.56
CA ALA A 98 -3.82 -14.09 5.60
C ALA A 98 -3.59 -14.76 6.97
#